data_AF-A0A847VF24-F1
#
_entry.id   AF-A0A847VF24-F1
#
_cell.length_a   1.000
_cell.length_b   1.000
_cell.length_c   1.000
_cell.angle_alpha   90.00
_cell.angle_beta   90.00
_cell.angle_gamma   90.00
#
_symmetry.space_group_name_H-M   'P 1'
#
loop_
_entity.id
_entity.type
_entity.pdbx_description
1 polymer ?
#
loop_
_entity_poly.entity_id
_entity_poly.type
_entity_poly.pdbx_seq_one_letter_code
_entity_poly.pdbx_strand_id
1 'polypeptide(L)'
;MRAVDLFAGAGGFSTGARMAGCQVVWAANHWPLAVQWHAANHPDAAHVCQDLHQADWRAVPAHDLLLASPACQGHSFARGAERPHHDAQRSTAWAVVSACEDFVHKLLAPLESAGSQKDGSEAP
;
A
#
# COMPACT_ATOMS: atom_id res chain seq x y z
N MET A 1 -0.23 7.21 13.80
CA MET A 1 -0.58 7.04 12.38
C MET A 1 -0.46 5.57 12.01
N ARG A 2 -1.44 5.04 11.29
CA ARG A 2 -1.47 3.68 10.75
C ARG A 2 -0.86 3.70 9.35
N ALA A 3 0.06 2.79 9.08
CA ALA A 3 0.73 2.67 7.80
C ALA A 3 0.49 1.30 7.16
N VAL A 4 0.41 1.27 5.83
CA VAL A 4 0.49 0.04 5.04
C VAL A 4 1.76 0.03 4.20
N ASP A 5 2.37 -1.14 4.00
CA ASP A 5 3.65 -1.30 3.28
C ASP A 5 3.48 -2.14 2.00
N LEU A 6 3.52 -1.46 0.85
CA LEU A 6 3.51 -2.06 -0.47
C LEU A 6 4.93 -2.41 -0.90
N PHE A 7 5.09 -3.61 -1.47
CA PHE A 7 6.39 -4.14 -1.90
C PHE A 7 7.36 -4.28 -0.72
N ALA A 8 6.85 -4.73 0.43
CA ALA A 8 7.51 -4.57 1.74
C ALA A 8 8.90 -5.24 1.89
N GLY A 9 9.28 -6.16 0.98
CA GLY A 9 10.52 -6.90 1.06
C GLY A 9 10.66 -7.60 2.41
N ALA A 10 11.85 -7.56 3.01
CA ALA A 10 12.08 -8.05 4.37
C ALA A 10 11.69 -7.04 5.48
N GLY A 11 11.10 -5.89 5.12
CA GLY A 11 10.55 -4.92 6.07
C GLY A 11 11.45 -3.74 6.43
N GLY A 12 12.39 -3.35 5.57
CA GLY A 12 13.25 -2.19 5.82
C GLY A 12 12.47 -0.88 5.96
N PHE A 13 11.50 -0.64 5.07
CA PHE A 13 10.65 0.56 5.14
C PHE A 13 9.74 0.53 6.37
N SER A 14 9.13 -0.62 6.64
CA SER A 14 8.36 -0.88 7.87
C SER A 14 9.14 -0.60 9.16
N THR A 15 10.43 -0.98 9.24
CA THR A 15 11.29 -0.66 10.39
C THR A 15 11.47 0.85 10.54
N GLY A 16 11.77 1.56 9.45
CA GLY A 16 11.89 3.02 9.47
C GLY A 16 10.59 3.71 9.90
N ALA A 17 9.44 3.24 9.41
CA ALA A 17 8.14 3.77 9.80
C ALA A 17 7.84 3.54 11.30
N ARG A 18 8.15 2.34 11.83
CA ARG A 18 8.05 2.05 13.27
C ARG A 18 8.94 2.97 14.10
N MET A 19 10.20 3.19 13.68
CA MET A 19 11.12 4.11 14.34
C MET A 19 10.60 5.56 14.34
N ALA A 20 9.85 5.95 13.31
CA ALA A 20 9.19 7.25 13.22
C ALA A 20 7.85 7.33 14.01
N GLY A 21 7.49 6.30 14.78
CA GLY A 21 6.26 6.27 15.59
C GLY A 21 5.00 5.87 14.82
N CYS A 22 5.12 5.32 13.61
CA CYS A 22 4.00 4.79 12.86
C CYS A 22 3.74 3.31 13.21
N GLN A 23 2.47 2.90 13.18
CA GLN A 23 2.08 1.51 13.33
C GLN A 23 1.87 0.90 11.94
N VAL A 24 2.74 -0.01 11.51
CA VAL A 24 2.53 -0.77 10.27
C VAL A 24 1.48 -1.84 10.55
N VAL A 25 0.29 -1.69 9.96
CA VAL A 25 -0.86 -2.56 10.21
C VAL A 25 -1.05 -3.62 9.13
N TRP A 26 -0.47 -3.42 7.95
CA TRP A 26 -0.61 -4.33 6.81
C TRP A 26 0.61 -4.21 5.90
N ALA A 27 1.09 -5.33 5.38
CA ALA A 27 2.22 -5.38 4.46
C ALA A 27 1.97 -6.44 3.39
N ALA A 28 2.40 -6.15 2.16
CA ALA A 28 2.28 -7.11 1.06
C ALA A 28 3.51 -7.16 0.17
N ASN A 29 3.75 -8.36 -0.34
CA ASN A 29 4.79 -8.66 -1.30
C ASN A 29 4.41 -9.88 -2.13
N HIS A 30 4.93 -10.01 -3.35
CA HIS A 30 4.63 -11.17 -4.20
C HIS A 30 5.54 -12.37 -3.90
N TRP A 31 6.68 -12.17 -3.22
CA TRP A 31 7.66 -13.21 -2.97
C TRP A 31 7.43 -13.84 -1.58
N PRO A 32 7.06 -15.14 -1.49
CA PRO A 32 6.74 -15.78 -0.21
C PRO A 32 7.87 -15.70 0.82
N LEU A 33 9.13 -15.79 0.37
CA LEU A 33 10.29 -15.69 1.26
C LEU A 33 10.40 -14.28 1.88
N ALA A 34 10.15 -13.23 1.09
CA ALA A 34 10.13 -11.87 1.61
C ALA A 34 9.02 -11.69 2.66
N VAL A 35 7.82 -12.23 2.38
CA VAL A 35 6.69 -12.20 3.33
C VAL A 35 7.03 -12.94 4.62
N GLN A 36 7.68 -14.10 4.55
CA GLN A 36 8.11 -14.85 5.72
C GLN A 36 9.08 -14.03 6.60
N TRP A 37 10.10 -13.43 5.99
CA TRP A 37 11.07 -12.60 6.73
C TRP A 37 10.44 -11.32 7.25
N HIS A 38 9.54 -10.70 6.48
CA HIS A 38 8.78 -9.54 6.95
C HIS A 38 7.96 -9.89 8.20
N ALA A 39 7.26 -11.04 8.19
CA ALA A 39 6.46 -11.50 9.33
C ALA A 39 7.30 -11.80 10.57
N ALA A 40 8.49 -12.37 10.39
CA ALA A 40 9.44 -12.55 11.49
C ALA A 40 9.92 -11.22 12.09
N ASN A 41 10.13 -10.20 11.25
CA ASN A 41 10.63 -8.89 11.67
C ASN A 41 9.51 -7.97 12.23
N HIS A 42 8.28 -8.13 11.76
CA HIS A 42 7.15 -7.23 12.00
C HIS A 42 5.87 -8.00 12.37
N PRO A 43 5.85 -8.78 13.47
CA PRO A 43 4.76 -9.73 13.77
C PRO A 43 3.38 -9.09 13.97
N ASP A 44 3.30 -7.80 14.29
CA ASP A 44 2.01 -7.11 14.51
C ASP A 44 1.29 -6.68 13.21
N ALA A 45 1.96 -6.76 12.05
CA ALA A 45 1.35 -6.43 10.77
C ALA A 45 0.57 -7.64 10.22
N ALA A 46 -0.54 -7.38 9.52
CA ALA A 46 -1.12 -8.38 8.63
C ALA A 46 -0.23 -8.55 7.39
N HIS A 47 0.01 -9.79 6.96
CA HIS A 47 0.91 -10.08 5.84
C HIS A 47 0.17 -10.75 4.70
N VAL A 48 0.28 -10.21 3.48
CA VAL A 48 -0.35 -10.79 2.29
C VAL A 48 0.68 -11.10 1.22
N CYS A 49 0.74 -12.35 0.81
CA CYS A 49 1.56 -12.78 -0.32
C CYS A 49 0.76 -12.69 -1.61
N GLN A 50 0.91 -11.61 -2.38
CA GLN A 50 0.17 -11.38 -3.61
C GLN A 50 0.93 -10.49 -4.59
N ASP A 51 0.57 -10.60 -5.88
CA ASP A 51 0.95 -9.61 -6.88
C ASP A 51 0.13 -8.33 -6.66
N LEU A 52 0.83 -7.25 -6.33
CA LEU A 52 0.22 -5.94 -6.08
C LEU A 52 -0.36 -5.30 -7.36
N HIS A 53 0.09 -5.72 -8.54
CA HIS A 53 -0.51 -5.24 -9.80
C HIS A 53 -1.96 -5.72 -9.97
N GLN A 54 -2.38 -6.78 -9.25
CA GLN A 54 -3.71 -7.38 -9.31
C GLN A 54 -4.39 -7.42 -7.93
N ALA A 55 -3.92 -6.61 -6.98
CA ALA A 55 -4.46 -6.62 -5.62
C ALA A 55 -5.88 -6.05 -5.56
N ASP A 56 -6.69 -6.63 -4.68
CA ASP A 56 -7.98 -6.06 -4.29
C ASP A 56 -7.75 -5.01 -3.18
N TRP A 57 -7.71 -3.73 -3.57
CA TRP A 57 -7.46 -2.62 -2.66
C TRP A 57 -8.55 -2.47 -1.59
N ARG A 58 -9.77 -2.97 -1.82
CA ARG A 58 -10.87 -2.93 -0.84
C ARG A 58 -10.56 -3.77 0.40
N ALA A 59 -9.74 -4.80 0.25
CA ALA A 59 -9.29 -5.66 1.35
C ALA A 59 -8.17 -5.02 2.20
N VAL A 60 -7.55 -3.94 1.73
CA VAL A 60 -6.53 -3.20 2.48
C VAL A 60 -7.20 -2.38 3.58
N PRO A 61 -6.79 -2.52 4.87
CA PRO A 61 -7.42 -1.83 5.98
C PRO A 61 -7.25 -0.31 5.86
N ALA A 62 -8.15 0.44 6.51
CA ALA A 62 -8.00 1.88 6.65
C ALA A 62 -6.63 2.24 7.27
N HIS A 63 -6.00 3.27 6.72
CA HIS A 63 -4.66 3.71 7.08
C HIS A 63 -4.50 5.21 6.85
N ASP A 64 -3.46 5.81 7.42
CA ASP A 64 -3.13 7.23 7.23
C ASP A 64 -1.98 7.42 6.24
N LEU A 65 -1.12 6.39 6.12
CA LEU A 65 0.10 6.43 5.31
C LEU A 65 0.20 5.19 4.43
N LEU A 66 0.57 5.41 3.17
CA LEU A 66 0.90 4.36 2.22
C LEU A 66 2.41 4.40 1.94
N LEU A 67 3.11 3.38 2.40
CA LEU A 67 4.52 3.16 2.11
C LEU A 67 4.60 2.29 0.85
N ALA A 68 5.51 2.61 -0.07
CA ALA A 68 5.71 1.83 -1.28
C ALA A 68 7.18 1.77 -1.69
N SER A 69 7.67 0.56 -1.95
CA SER A 69 9.05 0.30 -2.41
C SER A 69 9.08 -0.56 -3.68
N PRO A 70 8.49 -0.10 -4.81
CA PRO A 70 8.46 -0.88 -6.05
C PRO A 70 9.87 -1.16 -6.58
N ALA A 71 9.97 -2.20 -7.40
CA ALA A 71 11.22 -2.68 -7.99
C ALA A 71 12.00 -1.57 -8.71
N CYS A 72 13.18 -1.21 -8.20
CA CYS A 72 14.01 -0.17 -8.79
C CYS A 72 14.69 -0.62 -10.10
N GLN A 73 14.77 -1.93 -10.35
CA GLN A 73 15.48 -2.52 -11.48
C GLN A 73 14.92 -2.06 -12.82
N GLY A 74 13.62 -1.77 -12.92
CA GLY A 74 13.03 -1.19 -14.12
C GLY A 74 13.42 0.26 -14.40
N HIS A 75 13.83 1.02 -13.36
CA HIS A 75 14.01 2.47 -13.42
C HIS A 75 15.46 2.92 -13.31
N SER A 76 16.28 2.18 -12.56
CA SER A 76 17.66 2.54 -12.24
C SER A 76 18.61 2.34 -13.41
N PHE A 77 19.67 3.14 -13.51
CA PHE A 77 20.80 2.89 -14.42
C PHE A 77 21.66 1.70 -13.99
N ALA A 78 21.62 1.33 -12.70
CA ALA A 78 22.34 0.17 -12.17
C ALA A 78 21.84 -1.17 -12.73
N ARG A 79 20.72 -1.17 -13.47
CA ARG A 79 20.16 -2.36 -14.15
C ARG A 79 21.01 -2.87 -15.32
N GLY A 80 21.97 -2.06 -15.79
CA GLY A 80 22.76 -2.36 -16.98
C GLY A 80 21.98 -2.16 -18.28
N ALA A 81 22.33 -2.92 -19.32
CA ALA A 81 21.70 -2.81 -20.63
C ALA A 81 20.21 -3.15 -20.57
N GLU A 82 19.40 -2.41 -21.33
CA GLU A 82 17.94 -2.58 -21.34
C GLU A 82 17.52 -3.98 -21.80
N ARG A 83 16.55 -4.57 -21.08
CA ARG A 83 16.03 -5.91 -21.34
C ARG A 83 14.50 -5.92 -21.15
N PRO A 84 13.75 -6.81 -21.83
CA PRO A 84 12.28 -6.80 -21.79
C PRO A 84 11.65 -6.92 -20.39
N HIS A 85 12.33 -7.56 -19.43
CA HIS A 85 11.82 -7.68 -18.07
C HIS A 85 11.89 -6.37 -17.27
N HIS A 86 12.67 -5.38 -17.72
CA HIS A 86 12.72 -4.07 -17.09
C HIS A 86 11.38 -3.34 -17.26
N ASP A 87 10.72 -3.46 -18.42
CA ASP A 87 9.38 -2.92 -18.66
C ASP A 87 8.35 -3.54 -17.74
N ALA A 88 8.37 -4.87 -17.59
CA ALA A 88 7.50 -5.58 -16.65
C ALA A 88 7.76 -5.15 -15.20
N GLN A 89 9.00 -4.87 -14.82
CA GLN A 89 9.32 -4.35 -13.48
C GLN A 89 8.82 -2.91 -13.31
N ARG A 90 9.00 -2.03 -14.32
CA ARG A 90 8.45 -0.66 -14.28
C ARG A 90 6.94 -0.65 -14.13
N SER A 91 6.24 -1.54 -14.83
CA SER A 91 4.78 -1.56 -14.78
C SER A 91 4.24 -1.89 -13.39
N THR A 92 4.98 -2.63 -12.56
CA THR A 92 4.54 -2.91 -11.17
C THR A 92 4.35 -1.64 -10.33
N ALA A 93 5.05 -0.54 -10.64
CA ALA A 93 4.87 0.72 -9.94
C ALA A 93 3.44 1.31 -10.09
N TRP A 94 2.68 0.94 -11.13
CA TRP A 94 1.28 1.34 -11.29
C TRP A 94 0.36 0.82 -10.19
N ALA A 95 0.75 -0.24 -9.47
CA ALA A 95 0.03 -0.68 -8.29
C ALA A 95 -0.05 0.41 -7.21
N VAL A 96 0.97 1.27 -7.10
CA VAL A 96 0.98 2.39 -6.14
C VAL A 96 -0.08 3.42 -6.51
N VAL A 97 -0.19 3.76 -7.79
CA VAL A 97 -1.22 4.67 -8.30
C VAL A 97 -2.62 4.10 -8.03
N SER A 98 -2.82 2.82 -8.37
CA SER A 98 -4.10 2.13 -8.18
C SER A 98 -4.50 2.08 -6.70
N ALA A 99 -3.55 1.84 -5.79
CA ALA A 99 -3.79 1.85 -4.36
C ALA A 99 -4.14 3.25 -3.84
N CYS A 100 -3.48 4.30 -4.35
CA CYS A 100 -3.78 5.68 -4.00
C CYS A 100 -5.18 6.11 -4.46
N GLU A 101 -5.62 5.68 -5.63
CA GLU A 101 -6.97 5.96 -6.13
C GLU A 101 -8.05 5.38 -5.19
N ASP A 102 -7.90 4.13 -4.76
CA ASP A 102 -8.80 3.49 -3.79
C ASP A 102 -8.71 4.16 -2.41
N PHE A 103 -7.50 4.54 -1.97
CA PHE A 103 -7.30 5.25 -0.71
C PHE A 103 -8.04 6.59 -0.68
N VAL A 104 -7.90 7.40 -1.74
CA VAL A 104 -8.60 8.68 -1.88
C VAL A 104 -10.12 8.45 -1.89
N HIS A 105 -10.60 7.43 -2.60
CA HIS A 105 -12.03 7.09 -2.61
C HIS A 105 -12.55 6.78 -1.19
N LYS A 106 -11.82 5.97 -0.41
CA LYS A 106 -12.17 5.67 1.00
C LYS A 106 -12.17 6.90 1.91
N LEU A 107 -11.31 7.88 1.62
CA LEU A 107 -11.22 9.12 2.39
C LEU A 107 -12.35 10.10 2.06
N LEU A 108 -12.84 10.09 0.81
CA LEU A 108 -13.91 10.97 0.33
C LEU A 108 -15.32 10.39 0.52
N ALA A 109 -15.50 9.06 0.49
CA ALA A 109 -16.81 8.43 0.63
C ALA A 109 -17.62 8.86 1.89
N PRO A 110 -17.00 9.05 3.07
CA PRO A 110 -17.71 9.57 4.24
C PRO A 110 -18.24 11.01 4.04
N LEU A 111 -17.55 11.85 3.26
CA LEU A 111 -17.95 13.24 3.02
C LEU A 111 -19.19 13.33 2.12
N GLU A 112 -19.33 12.42 1.16
CA GLU A 112 -20.51 12.35 0.28
C GLU A 112 -21.76 11.90 1.06
N SER A 113 -21.60 10.97 2.00
CA SER A 113 -22.71 10.50 2.84
C SER A 113 -23.20 11.53 3.86
N ALA A 114 -22.33 12.45 4.30
CA ALA A 114 -22.67 13.52 5.24
C ALA A 114 -23.42 14.69 4.59
N GLY A 115 -23.43 14.80 3.25
CA GLY A 115 -24.13 15.83 2.50
C GLY A 115 -25.64 15.60 2.34
N SER A 116 -26.15 14.40 2.66
CA SER A 116 -27.56 14.03 2.43
C SER A 116 -28.46 14.11 3.68
N GLN A 117 -27.95 14.57 4.82
CA GLN A 117 -28.74 14.76 6.06
C GLN A 117 -28.89 16.24 6.42
N LYS A 118 -29.55 17.02 5.55
CA LYS A 118 -30.17 18.30 5.92
C LYS A 118 -31.45 18.48 5.10
N ASP A 119 -32.57 18.03 5.65
CA ASP A 119 -33.89 18.64 5.52
C ASP A 119 -34.93 17.71 6.14
N GLY A 120 -35.39 18.00 7.37
CA GLY A 120 -36.40 17.17 8.00
C GLY A 120 -36.77 17.47 9.45
N SER A 121 -36.77 18.73 9.89
CA SER A 121 -37.45 19.24 11.11
C SER A 121 -37.04 20.71 11.24
N GLU A 122 -37.87 21.74 11.31
CA GLU A 122 -39.17 21.95 11.96
C GLU A 122 -39.78 23.24 11.35
N ALA A 123 -41.09 23.26 11.16
CA ALA A 123 -41.89 24.48 11.05
C ALA A 123 -43.31 24.17 11.59
N PRO A 124 -44.00 25.18 12.14
CA PRO A 124 -44.40 25.28 13.56
C PRO A 124 -45.65 24.49 13.96
#